data_AF-F4XTZ9-F1
#
_entry.id   AF-F4XTZ9-F1
#
_cell.length_a   1.000
_cell.length_b   1.000
_cell.length_c   1.000
_cell.angle_alpha   90.00
_cell.angle_beta   90.00
_cell.angle_gamma   90.00
#
_symmetry.space_group_name_H-M   'P 1'
#
loop_
_entity.id
_entity.type
_entity.pdbx_description
1 polymer ?
#
loop_
_entity_poly.entity_id
_entity_poly.type
_entity_poly.pdbx_seq_one_letter_code
_entity_poly.pdbx_strand_id
1 'polypeptide(L)' 'MHSLYPEAEIIFDIGSGLNYKRFGLKTILERLMRGDQLTIIVACLDRLTRFGFELFEYLVRSYRKSSAAFIVGKLCSIG' A
#
# COMPACT_ATOMS: atom_id res chain seq x y z
N MET A 1 -14.78 -0.47 -4.16
CA MET A 1 -13.78 -0.63 -3.08
C MET A 1 -14.26 -0.04 -1.76
N HIS A 2 -14.75 1.21 -1.73
CA HIS A 2 -15.23 1.81 -0.48
C HIS A 2 -16.33 1.01 0.23
N SER A 3 -17.27 0.41 -0.53
CA SER A 3 -18.32 -0.46 0.04
C SER A 3 -17.80 -1.74 0.72
N LEU A 4 -16.57 -2.18 0.42
CA LEU A 4 -15.94 -3.36 1.04
C LEU A 4 -15.16 -2.99 2.30
N TYR A 5 -14.76 -1.72 2.44
CA TYR A 5 -13.97 -1.21 3.55
C TYR A 5 -14.48 0.19 3.95
N PRO A 6 -15.64 0.26 4.63
CA PRO A 6 -16.26 1.54 4.99
C PRO A 6 -15.41 2.34 5.98
N GLU A 7 -14.67 1.67 6.86
CA GLU A 7 -13.77 2.29 7.86
C GLU A 7 -12.39 2.67 7.31
N ALA A 8 -12.11 2.38 6.03
CA ALA A 8 -10.79 2.65 5.46
C ALA A 8 -10.65 4.12 5.02
N GLU A 9 -9.52 4.73 5.40
CA GLU A 9 -9.10 6.02 4.88
C GLU A 9 -8.68 5.89 3.41
N ILE A 10 -9.25 6.73 2.53
CA ILE A 10 -8.90 6.72 1.11
C ILE A 10 -7.79 7.73 0.86
N ILE A 11 -6.62 7.22 0.50
CA ILE A 11 -5.46 8.03 0.11
C ILE A 11 -5.43 8.13 -1.42
N PHE A 12 -5.47 9.35 -1.95
CA PHE A 12 -5.37 9.63 -3.37
C PHE A 12 -4.02 10.27 -3.70
N ASP A 13 -3.40 9.82 -4.79
CA ASP A 13 -2.14 10.34 -5.30
C ASP A 13 -2.23 10.55 -6.82
N ILE A 14 -1.68 11.66 -7.29
CA ILE A 14 -1.53 11.96 -8.71
C ILE A 14 -0.05 11.84 -9.08
N GLY A 15 0.28 10.91 -9.97
CA GLY A 15 1.64 10.70 -10.46
C GLY A 15 1.89 9.27 -10.92
N SER A 16 3.03 9.07 -11.60
CA SER A 16 3.47 7.75 -12.05
C SER A 16 3.74 6.82 -10.86
N GLY A 17 3.52 5.51 -11.04
CA GLY A 17 3.95 4.47 -10.09
C GLY A 17 5.45 4.37 -9.88
N LEU A 18 6.26 5.12 -10.65
CA LEU A 18 7.70 5.30 -10.46
C LEU A 18 8.05 6.49 -9.56
N ASN A 19 7.09 7.37 -9.26
CA ASN A 19 7.32 8.53 -8.45
C ASN A 19 7.18 8.18 -6.96
N TYR A 20 8.32 8.01 -6.28
CA TYR A 20 8.36 7.75 -4.85
C TYR A 20 8.15 9.00 -3.98
N LYS A 21 8.08 10.20 -4.57
CA LYS A 21 7.82 11.46 -3.86
C LYS A 21 6.32 11.78 -3.75
N ARG A 22 5.46 10.86 -4.15
CA ARG A 22 4.00 10.99 -4.04
C ARG A 22 3.60 11.15 -2.57
N PHE A 23 2.65 12.04 -2.32
CA PHE A 23 2.31 12.46 -0.96
C PHE A 23 1.69 11.31 -0.17
N GLY A 24 0.73 10.59 -0.76
CA GLY A 24 0.09 9.44 -0.14
C GLY A 24 1.06 8.30 0.15
N LEU A 25 1.97 7.99 -0.80
CA LEU A 25 3.03 7.00 -0.56
C LEU A 25 3.93 7.39 0.63
N LYS A 26 4.31 8.66 0.72
CA LYS A 26 5.11 9.18 1.84
C LYS A 26 4.34 9.08 3.16
N THR A 27 3.05 9.42 3.17
CA THR A 27 2.17 9.29 4.34
C THR A 27 2.10 7.84 4.83
N ILE A 28 1.96 6.88 3.92
CA ILE A 28 1.94 5.45 4.26
C ILE A 28 3.26 5.04 4.92
N LEU A 29 4.40 5.42 4.32
CA LEU A 29 5.72 5.10 4.85
C LEU A 29 5.97 5.76 6.22
N GLU A 30 5.59 7.02 6.39
CA GLU A 30 5.74 7.72 7.68
C GLU A 30 4.93 7.04 8.79
N ARG A 31 3.68 6.66 8.52
CA ARG A 31 2.85 5.91 9.48
C ARG A 31 3.43 4.52 9.76
N LEU A 32 3.99 3.86 8.75
CA LEU A 32 4.65 2.57 8.93
C LEU A 32 5.86 2.69 9.86
N MET A 33 6.69 3.72 9.65
CA MET A 33 7.86 3.98 10.49
C MET A 33 7.51 4.40 11.92
N ARG A 34 6.33 5.04 12.12
CA ARG A 34 5.79 5.34 13.46
C ARG A 34 5.32 4.09 14.22
N GLY A 35 5.17 2.96 13.53
CA GLY A 35 4.69 1.70 14.10
C GLY A 35 3.17 1.62 14.20
N ASP A 36 2.45 2.42 13.40
CA ASP A 36 1.00 2.38 13.33
C ASP A 36 0.52 1.05 12.75
N GLN A 37 -0.59 0.51 13.26
CA GLN A 37 -1.23 -0.66 12.68
C GLN A 37 -1.90 -0.30 11.36
N LEU A 38 -1.21 -0.57 10.25
CA LEU A 38 -1.67 -0.22 8.91
C LEU A 38 -2.08 -1.45 8.10
N THR A 39 -3.27 -1.38 7.53
CA THR A 39 -3.72 -2.29 6.48
C THR A 39 -3.80 -1.54 5.16
N ILE A 40 -2.93 -1.91 4.21
CA ILE A 40 -2.80 -1.21 2.93
C ILE A 40 -3.58 -1.98 1.85
N ILE A 41 -4.69 -1.41 1.41
CA ILE A 41 -5.54 -2.01 0.38
C ILE A 41 -5.30 -1.30 -0.95
N VAL A 42 -4.89 -2.06 -1.96
CA VAL A 42 -4.59 -1.53 -3.30
C VAL A 42 -5.30 -2.35 -4.36
N ALA A 43 -5.97 -1.68 -5.29
CA ALA A 43 -6.69 -2.35 -6.37
C ALA A 43 -5.76 -3.01 -7.39
N CYS A 44 -4.55 -2.49 -7.56
CA CYS A 44 -3.52 -3.06 -8.44
C CYS A 44 -2.14 -2.65 -7.90
N LEU A 45 -1.15 -3.54 -8.05
CA LEU A 45 0.22 -3.32 -7.59
C LEU A 45 0.84 -2.07 -8.23
N ASP A 46 0.57 -1.81 -9.52
CA ASP A 46 1.04 -0.62 -10.24
C ASP A 46 0.59 0.70 -9.62
N ARG A 47 -0.51 0.72 -8.85
CA ARG A 47 -0.95 1.94 -8.15
C ARG A 47 -0.06 2.25 -6.96
N LEU A 48 0.43 1.21 -6.27
CA LEU A 48 1.34 1.35 -5.13
C LEU A 48 2.74 1.69 -5.62
N THR A 49 3.31 0.84 -6.46
CA THR A 49 4.62 1.07 -7.08
C THR A 49 4.77 0.19 -8.30
N ARG A 50 5.47 0.69 -9.33
CA ARG A 50 5.75 -0.11 -10.53
C ARG A 50 6.90 -1.09 -10.31
N PHE A 51 7.80 -0.80 -9.37
CA PHE A 51 8.94 -1.66 -8.99
C PHE A 51 9.14 -1.66 -7.48
N GLY A 52 9.82 -2.68 -6.95
CA GLY A 52 10.13 -2.73 -5.51
C GLY A 52 8.91 -3.04 -4.62
N PHE A 53 7.88 -3.69 -5.15
CA PHE A 53 6.77 -4.18 -4.32
C PHE A 53 7.25 -5.09 -3.18
N GLU A 54 8.18 -6.00 -3.47
CA GLU A 54 8.81 -6.88 -2.47
C GLU A 54 9.49 -6.09 -1.34
N LEU A 55 10.07 -4.92 -1.64
CA LEU A 55 10.65 -4.04 -0.62
C LEU A 55 9.57 -3.48 0.30
N PHE A 56 8.44 -3.04 -0.24
CA PHE A 56 7.31 -2.58 0.58
C PHE A 56 6.73 -3.71 1.42
N GLU A 57 6.57 -4.91 0.85
CA GLU A 57 6.12 -6.09 1.60
C GLU A 57 7.07 -6.43 2.75
N TYR A 58 8.38 -6.43 2.48
CA TYR A 58 9.42 -6.64 3.49
C TYR A 58 9.38 -5.57 4.58
N LEU A 59 9.23 -4.30 4.21
CA LEU A 59 9.13 -3.20 5.18
C LEU A 59 7.91 -3.41 6.08
N VAL A 60 6.73 -3.71 5.52
CA VAL A 60 5.57 -3.88 6.40
C VAL A 60 5.70 -5.09 7.32
N ARG A 61 6.25 -6.21 6.84
CA ARG A 61 6.54 -7.37 7.71
C ARG A 61 7.56 -7.06 8.80
N SER A 62 8.56 -6.24 8.49
CA SER A 62 9.67 -5.94 9.42
C SER A 62 9.24 -5.03 10.55
N TYR A 63 8.35 -4.07 10.28
CA TYR A 63 7.75 -3.21 11.31
C TYR A 63 6.64 -4.00 12.03
N ARG A 64 7.08 -4.87 12.95
CA ARG A 64 6.39 -5.99 13.64
C ARG A 64 5.11 -5.66 14.44
N LYS A 65 4.48 -4.51 14.22
CA LYS A 65 3.17 -4.15 14.74
C LYS A 65 2.14 -3.84 13.64
N SER A 66 2.53 -3.75 12.37
CA SER A 66 1.62 -3.37 11.27
C SER A 66 1.18 -4.60 10.48
N SER A 67 -0.11 -4.93 10.50
CA SER A 67 -0.70 -5.98 9.66
C SER A 67 -1.03 -5.42 8.28
N ALA A 68 -0.07 -5.39 7.34
CA ALA A 68 -0.45 -5.17 5.94
C ALA A 68 -1.21 -6.38 5.43
N ALA A 69 -2.54 -6.29 5.40
CA ALA A 69 -3.32 -7.09 4.47
C ALA A 69 -3.24 -6.40 3.12
N PHE A 70 -2.31 -6.84 2.27
CA PHE A 70 -2.31 -6.48 0.85
C PHE A 70 -3.47 -7.22 0.18
N ILE A 71 -4.66 -6.61 0.21
CA ILE A 71 -5.80 -7.15 -0.54
C ILE A 71 -5.63 -6.69 -1.98
N VAL A 72 -4.78 -7.43 -2.71
CA VAL A 72 -4.73 -7.37 -4.16
C VAL A 72 -6.07 -7.93 -4.63
N GLY A 73 -6.98 -7.06 -5.08
CA GLY A 73 -8.23 -7.48 -5.70
C GLY A 73 -7.91 -8.32 -6.94
N LYS A 74 -7.84 -9.64 -6.76
CA LYS A 74 -7.22 -10.60 -7.68
C LYS A 74 -5.75 -10.27 -7.96
N LEU A 75 -4.87 -11.20 -7.55
CA LEU A 75 -3.73 -11.56 -8.39
C LEU A 75 -4.24 -11.50 -9.83
N CYS A 76 -3.81 -10.50 -10.60
CA CYS A 76 -3.94 -10.56 -12.06
C CYS A 76 -3.38 -11.93 -12.40
N SER A 77 -4.27 -12.82 -12.81
CA SER A 77 -3.94 -14.22 -13.02
C SER A 77 -2.77 -14.20 -13.97
N ILE A 78 -1.66 -14.79 -13.53
CA ILE A 78 -0.57 -15.12 -14.42
C ILE A 78 -1.22 -16.02 -15.49
N GLY A 79 -1.37 -15.45 -16.68
CA GLY A 79 -1.93 -16.03 -17.88
C GLY A 79 -1.35 -15.24 -19.03
#